data_AF-A0A916E0K1-F1
#
_entry.id   AF-A0A916E0K1-F1
#
_cell.length_a   1.000
_cell.length_b   1.000
_cell.length_c   1.000
_cell.angle_alpha   90.00
_cell.angle_beta   90.00
_cell.angle_gamma   90.00
#
_symmetry.space_group_name_H-M   'P 1'
#
loop_
_entity.id
_entity.type
_entity.pdbx_description
1 polymer ?
#
loop_
_entity_poly.entity_id
_entity_poly.type
_entity_poly.pdbx_seq_one_letter_code
_entity_poly.pdbx_strand_id
1 'polypeptide(L)'
;MATSLFQSIFHPSEIVALIQYKFLKSSPIHVIPPEQKAKIRCYEFLNKTSRSFAAVIQELDDEIRDAVCIFYLVLRGLDTIEDDMSIPIEKKEPLLRDFHKTIYKKGWTFDENGPDEKDRQLLVEFDVVIEEFLGLRKKFQNVIADIADKMGNGMADYAKDAAYNKYGVMTNKDFDLYCHYVAGLVGIGLSSLFSTSGLEKPELAKETELSNLMGLFLQKTNIIRDYLEDLLVNRRFWPKEIWTKYVEDLADFRKPGYEKKAVDCLSTMILNALQHAPECLTYMNKIQNKSIFSFCAIPQVMAIATLALLFKNYNVYHSVVKIRKGETVKLILKCTNIYEVANIFRYYSKVIIQKNDSKDPNFMKISVACGKIEQWCQTNLPDIDSYSSSQQDNNDIVIFLIGFILSAFAAYLLYYKKYYSIFWEGPS
;
A
#
# COMPACT_ATOMS: atom_id res chain seq x y z
N MET A 1 1.79 -8.86 -19.21
CA MET A 1 1.68 -7.57 -19.93
C MET A 1 0.48 -7.57 -20.88
N ALA A 2 0.33 -8.58 -21.74
CA ALA A 2 -0.84 -8.72 -22.62
C ALA A 2 -2.19 -8.65 -21.87
N THR A 3 -2.34 -9.38 -20.76
CA THR A 3 -3.55 -9.35 -19.92
C THR A 3 -3.85 -7.95 -19.36
N SER A 4 -2.82 -7.20 -18.96
CA SER A 4 -2.97 -5.85 -18.41
C SER A 4 -3.28 -4.82 -19.49
N LEU A 5 -2.70 -4.95 -20.67
CA LEU A 5 -3.04 -4.12 -21.83
C LEU A 5 -4.49 -4.34 -22.26
N PHE A 6 -4.96 -5.60 -22.24
CA PHE A 6 -6.35 -5.93 -22.54
C PHE A 6 -7.32 -5.34 -21.50
N GLN A 7 -7.00 -5.44 -20.20
CA GLN A 7 -7.78 -4.81 -19.13
C GLN A 7 -7.81 -3.27 -19.22
N SER A 8 -6.85 -2.66 -19.90
CA SER A 8 -6.73 -1.22 -20.09
C SER A 8 -7.14 -0.76 -21.50
N ILE A 9 -7.75 -1.61 -22.33
CA ILE A 9 -8.05 -1.29 -23.75
C ILE A 9 -8.98 -0.07 -23.92
N PHE A 10 -9.89 0.13 -22.97
CA PHE A 10 -10.78 1.29 -22.91
C PHE A 10 -10.24 2.46 -22.07
N HIS A 11 -8.96 2.39 -21.67
CA HIS A 11 -8.28 3.40 -20.87
C HIS A 11 -6.95 3.81 -21.55
N PRO A 12 -6.99 4.67 -22.59
CA PRO A 12 -5.81 5.02 -23.38
C PRO A 12 -4.63 5.54 -22.55
N SER A 13 -4.90 6.35 -21.51
CA SER A 13 -3.85 6.85 -20.61
C SER A 13 -3.17 5.75 -19.79
N GLU A 14 -3.87 4.66 -19.44
CA GLU A 14 -3.30 3.50 -18.77
C GLU A 14 -2.37 2.71 -19.72
N ILE A 15 -2.72 2.61 -21.00
CA ILE A 15 -1.87 1.95 -22.02
C ILE A 15 -0.55 2.72 -22.18
N VAL A 16 -0.63 4.05 -22.30
CA VAL A 16 0.57 4.91 -22.39
C VAL A 16 1.44 4.71 -21.16
N ALA A 17 0.85 4.73 -19.96
CA ALA A 17 1.59 4.49 -18.71
C ALA A 17 2.25 3.10 -18.67
N LEU A 18 1.55 2.04 -19.10
CA LEU A 18 2.11 0.68 -19.18
C LEU A 18 3.29 0.58 -20.16
N ILE A 19 3.22 1.27 -21.29
CA ILE A 19 4.29 1.34 -22.29
C ILE A 19 5.46 2.14 -21.72
N GLN A 20 5.21 3.34 -21.19
CA GLN A 20 6.22 4.18 -20.54
C GLN A 20 6.95 3.41 -19.45
N TYR A 21 6.21 2.77 -18.54
CA TYR A 21 6.81 1.97 -17.47
C TYR A 21 7.65 0.82 -18.01
N LYS A 22 7.25 0.17 -19.10
CA LYS A 22 8.05 -0.90 -19.72
C LYS A 22 9.38 -0.40 -20.27
N PHE A 23 9.38 0.72 -20.98
CA PHE A 23 10.54 1.20 -21.74
C PHE A 23 11.44 2.16 -20.94
N LEU A 24 10.86 2.96 -20.04
CA LEU A 24 11.59 3.91 -19.20
C LEU A 24 12.08 3.27 -17.91
N LYS A 25 11.39 2.26 -17.36
CA LYS A 25 11.86 1.54 -16.18
C LYS A 25 12.87 0.46 -16.56
N SER A 26 13.99 0.92 -17.10
CA SER A 26 15.26 0.22 -17.03
C SER A 26 15.94 0.66 -15.72
N SER A 27 15.37 0.30 -14.57
CA SER A 27 16.13 0.47 -13.33
C SER A 27 17.41 -0.36 -13.48
N PRO A 28 18.61 0.18 -13.18
CA PRO A 28 19.76 -0.69 -13.02
C PRO A 28 19.35 -1.69 -11.94
N ILE A 29 19.34 -2.98 -12.30
CA ILE A 29 19.17 -4.05 -11.32
C ILE A 29 20.19 -3.72 -10.24
N HIS A 30 19.75 -3.53 -8.98
CA HIS A 30 20.70 -3.41 -7.89
C HIS A 30 21.50 -4.72 -7.89
N VAL A 31 22.70 -4.67 -8.47
CA VAL A 31 23.54 -5.86 -8.63
C VAL A 31 24.19 -6.09 -7.29
N ILE A 32 23.56 -6.92 -6.48
CA ILE A 32 24.15 -7.42 -5.25
C ILE A 32 25.27 -8.39 -5.67
N PRO A 33 26.50 -8.20 -5.17
CA PRO A 33 27.60 -9.10 -5.50
C PRO A 33 27.28 -10.55 -5.12
N PRO A 34 27.62 -11.56 -5.96
CA PRO A 34 27.25 -12.97 -5.73
C PRO A 34 27.73 -13.56 -4.40
N GLU A 35 28.78 -12.98 -3.81
CA GLU A 35 29.31 -13.35 -2.50
C GLU A 35 28.38 -12.98 -1.33
N GLN A 36 27.50 -11.98 -1.49
CA GLN A 36 26.56 -11.52 -0.45
C GLN A 36 25.28 -12.36 -0.47
N LYS A 37 25.41 -13.67 -0.21
CA LYS A 37 24.30 -14.64 -0.30
C LYS A 37 23.13 -14.30 0.62
N ALA A 38 23.39 -13.88 1.86
CA ALA A 38 22.36 -13.51 2.84
C ALA A 38 21.54 -12.31 2.35
N LYS A 39 22.21 -11.25 1.89
CA LYS A 39 21.57 -10.09 1.25
C LYS A 39 20.71 -10.47 0.03
N ILE A 40 21.24 -11.27 -0.90
CA ILE A 40 20.47 -11.75 -2.06
C ILE A 40 19.21 -12.46 -1.58
N ARG A 41 19.33 -13.35 -0.61
CA ARG A 41 18.20 -14.09 -0.04
C ARG A 41 17.17 -13.17 0.63
N CYS A 42 17.61 -12.13 1.33
CA CYS A 42 16.71 -11.12 1.89
C CYS A 42 15.89 -10.42 0.79
N TYR A 43 16.52 -9.99 -0.31
CA TYR A 43 15.79 -9.38 -1.42
C TYR A 43 14.87 -10.37 -2.16
N GLU A 44 15.21 -11.65 -2.22
CA GLU A 44 14.29 -12.69 -2.70
C GLU A 44 13.06 -12.81 -1.80
N PHE A 45 13.25 -12.85 -0.47
CA PHE A 45 12.15 -12.85 0.48
C PHE A 45 11.31 -11.59 0.38
N LEU A 46 11.93 -10.42 0.19
CA LEU A 46 11.23 -9.18 -0.02
C LEU A 46 10.33 -9.26 -1.26
N ASN A 47 10.86 -9.72 -2.39
CA ASN A 47 10.08 -9.87 -3.62
C ASN A 47 8.93 -10.88 -3.48
N LYS A 48 9.13 -11.99 -2.77
CA LYS A 48 8.11 -13.03 -2.53
C LYS A 48 6.97 -12.53 -1.65
N THR A 49 7.30 -11.88 -0.54
CA THR A 49 6.32 -11.50 0.50
C THR A 49 5.62 -10.16 0.18
N SER A 50 6.35 -9.20 -0.39
CA SER A 50 5.91 -7.81 -0.57
C SER A 50 5.33 -7.50 -1.96
N ARG A 51 5.66 -8.34 -2.96
CA ARG A 51 5.24 -8.20 -4.38
C ARG A 51 5.48 -6.78 -4.92
N SER A 52 4.41 -5.98 -5.09
CA SER A 52 4.50 -4.64 -5.67
C SER A 52 5.26 -3.66 -4.79
N PHE A 53 5.26 -3.84 -3.47
CA PHE A 53 5.96 -2.94 -2.55
C PHE A 53 7.48 -3.19 -2.51
N ALA A 54 7.94 -4.39 -2.89
CA ALA A 54 9.36 -4.68 -3.10
C ALA A 54 10.00 -3.76 -4.16
N ALA A 55 9.26 -3.45 -5.23
CA ALA A 55 9.74 -2.56 -6.28
C ALA A 55 9.87 -1.11 -5.79
N VAL A 56 9.01 -0.69 -4.86
CA VAL A 56 9.04 0.65 -4.27
C VAL A 56 10.20 0.79 -3.28
N ILE A 57 10.45 -0.25 -2.46
CA ILE A 57 11.64 -0.30 -1.60
C ILE A 57 12.92 -0.22 -2.44
N GLN A 58 12.96 -0.94 -3.57
CA GLN A 58 14.16 -0.96 -4.42
C GLN A 58 14.50 0.38 -5.10
N GLU A 59 13.58 1.34 -5.12
CA GLU A 59 13.82 2.70 -5.64
C GLU A 59 14.47 3.62 -4.61
N LEU A 60 14.59 3.20 -3.35
CA LEU A 60 15.29 3.93 -2.31
C LEU A 60 16.80 4.01 -2.56
N ASP A 61 17.41 5.08 -2.04
CA ASP A 61 18.86 5.26 -2.00
C ASP A 61 19.55 4.10 -1.24
N ASP A 62 20.76 3.73 -1.65
CA ASP A 62 21.38 2.44 -1.30
C ASP A 62 21.37 2.08 0.20
N GLU A 63 21.82 2.99 1.06
CA GLU A 63 21.93 2.71 2.50
C GLU A 63 20.56 2.55 3.18
N ILE A 64 19.59 3.42 2.83
CA ILE A 64 18.25 3.36 3.42
C ILE A 64 17.44 2.21 2.83
N ARG A 65 17.70 1.82 1.58
CA ARG A 65 17.08 0.67 0.92
C ARG A 65 17.32 -0.62 1.70
N ASP A 66 18.58 -0.89 2.06
CA ASP A 66 18.92 -2.10 2.82
C ASP A 66 18.30 -2.07 4.22
N ALA A 67 18.37 -0.94 4.92
CA ALA A 67 17.76 -0.78 6.24
C ALA A 67 16.23 -1.00 6.20
N VAL A 68 15.54 -0.47 5.19
CA VAL A 68 14.09 -0.64 5.01
C VAL A 68 13.74 -2.07 4.57
N CYS A 69 14.55 -2.71 3.73
CA CYS A 69 14.40 -4.12 3.37
C CYS A 69 14.43 -5.02 4.62
N ILE A 70 15.45 -4.87 5.46
CA ILE A 70 15.57 -5.65 6.69
C ILE A 70 14.49 -5.28 7.70
N PHE A 71 14.15 -4.00 7.86
CA PHE A 71 13.04 -3.58 8.69
C PHE A 71 11.74 -4.26 8.28
N TYR A 72 11.42 -4.28 6.98
CA TYR A 72 10.25 -4.96 6.45
C TYR A 72 10.28 -6.47 6.74
N LEU A 73 11.41 -7.15 6.51
CA LEU A 73 11.52 -8.60 6.72
C LEU A 73 11.42 -8.98 8.20
N VAL A 74 11.99 -8.16 9.10
CA VAL A 74 11.84 -8.34 10.55
C VAL A 74 10.36 -8.28 10.94
N LEU A 75 9.65 -7.24 10.51
CA LEU A 75 8.23 -7.10 10.83
C LEU A 75 7.37 -8.16 10.14
N ARG A 76 7.72 -8.58 8.92
CA ARG A 76 7.03 -9.69 8.23
C ARG A 76 7.22 -11.02 8.97
N GLY A 77 8.40 -11.27 9.53
CA GLY A 77 8.63 -12.45 10.37
C GLY A 77 7.75 -12.42 11.61
N LEU A 78 7.63 -11.26 12.25
CA LEU A 78 6.73 -11.05 13.39
C LEU A 78 5.26 -11.26 13.02
N ASP A 79 4.78 -10.65 11.93
CA ASP A 79 3.43 -10.85 11.37
C ASP A 79 3.15 -12.34 11.14
N THR A 80 4.10 -13.07 10.54
CA THR A 80 3.92 -14.50 10.21
C THR A 80 3.74 -15.37 11.46
N ILE A 81 4.32 -14.98 12.61
CA ILE A 81 4.07 -15.67 13.89
C ILE A 81 2.68 -15.30 14.45
N GLU A 82 2.28 -14.03 14.33
CA GLU A 82 0.99 -13.54 14.83
C GLU A 82 -0.18 -14.15 14.05
N ASP A 83 -0.10 -14.13 12.73
CA ASP A 83 -1.12 -14.57 11.78
C ASP A 83 -1.39 -16.09 11.86
N ASP A 84 -0.40 -16.88 12.24
CA ASP A 84 -0.47 -18.34 12.19
C ASP A 84 -1.33 -18.91 13.33
N MET A 85 -2.56 -19.29 12.99
CA MET A 85 -3.54 -19.84 13.94
C MET A 85 -3.20 -21.26 14.43
N SER A 86 -2.18 -21.92 13.86
CA SER A 86 -1.74 -23.25 14.31
C SER A 86 -0.82 -23.20 15.53
N ILE A 87 -0.24 -22.03 15.84
CA ILE A 87 0.63 -21.83 17.00
C ILE A 87 -0.22 -21.54 18.26
N PRO A 88 -0.16 -22.38 19.31
CA PRO A 88 -0.88 -22.13 20.56
C PRO A 88 -0.46 -20.81 21.22
N ILE A 89 -1.41 -20.14 21.88
CA ILE A 89 -1.20 -18.82 22.46
C ILE A 89 -0.08 -18.80 23.51
N GLU A 90 0.09 -19.88 24.28
CA GLU A 90 1.12 -20.05 25.30
C GLU A 90 2.54 -20.01 24.72
N LYS A 91 2.66 -20.41 23.44
CA LYS A 91 3.91 -20.35 22.69
C LYS A 91 4.04 -19.05 21.91
N LYS A 92 2.94 -18.58 21.31
CA LYS A 92 2.89 -17.37 20.48
C LYS A 92 3.21 -16.11 21.29
N GLU A 93 2.61 -15.94 22.46
CA GLU A 93 2.80 -14.72 23.28
C GLU A 93 4.29 -14.45 23.60
N PRO A 94 5.07 -15.41 24.16
CA PRO A 94 6.50 -15.20 24.39
C PRO A 94 7.31 -14.94 23.12
N LEU A 95 6.99 -15.65 22.01
CA LEU A 95 7.69 -15.45 20.73
C LEU A 95 7.53 -14.02 20.22
N LEU A 96 6.31 -13.46 20.28
CA LEU A 96 6.02 -12.10 19.86
C LEU A 96 6.72 -11.07 20.75
N ARG A 97 6.61 -11.19 22.08
CA ARG A 97 7.19 -10.23 23.03
C ARG A 97 8.72 -10.21 23.00
N ASP A 98 9.34 -11.38 22.87
CA ASP A 98 10.81 -11.50 22.85
C ASP A 98 11.41 -11.43 21.44
N PHE A 99 10.61 -11.15 20.39
CA PHE A 99 11.08 -11.13 19.02
C PHE A 99 12.21 -10.10 18.81
N HIS A 100 12.10 -8.91 19.41
CA HIS A 100 13.13 -7.87 19.36
C HIS A 100 14.47 -8.30 19.98
N LYS A 101 14.48 -9.27 20.90
CA LYS A 101 15.72 -9.88 21.44
C LYS A 101 16.20 -10.99 20.52
N THR A 102 15.27 -11.71 19.91
CA THR A 102 15.52 -12.84 19.02
C THR A 102 16.24 -12.41 17.74
N ILE A 103 15.94 -11.23 17.19
CA ILE A 103 16.68 -10.68 16.03
C ILE A 103 18.18 -10.42 16.31
N TYR A 104 18.64 -10.48 17.57
CA TYR A 104 20.07 -10.43 17.91
C TYR A 104 20.72 -11.81 18.09
N LYS A 105 19.93 -12.91 18.09
CA LYS A 105 20.41 -14.28 18.29
C LYS A 105 20.86 -14.87 16.95
N LYS A 106 22.16 -14.86 16.68
CA LYS A 106 22.73 -15.46 15.46
C LYS A 106 22.29 -16.91 15.27
N GLY A 107 21.89 -17.25 14.04
CA GLY A 107 21.47 -18.61 13.67
C GLY A 107 20.07 -19.00 14.16
N TRP A 108 19.29 -18.07 14.72
CA TRP A 108 17.91 -18.37 15.09
C TRP A 108 17.04 -18.55 13.84
N THR A 109 16.25 -19.62 13.85
CA THR A 109 15.24 -19.94 12.84
C THR A 109 13.99 -20.48 13.55
N PHE A 110 12.87 -20.57 12.82
CA PHE A 110 11.62 -21.09 13.33
C PHE A 110 10.86 -21.86 12.26
N ASP A 111 10.66 -23.16 12.49
CA ASP A 111 10.06 -24.12 11.55
C ASP A 111 8.75 -24.73 12.07
N GLU A 112 8.17 -24.14 13.13
CA GLU A 112 6.97 -24.66 13.79
C GLU A 112 5.67 -23.97 13.32
N ASN A 113 5.75 -23.12 12.30
CA ASN A 113 4.56 -22.64 11.62
C ASN A 113 3.81 -23.77 10.90
N GLY A 114 2.50 -23.58 10.75
CA GLY A 114 1.63 -24.44 9.97
C GLY A 114 2.17 -24.59 8.53
N PRO A 115 2.05 -25.77 7.91
CA PRO A 115 2.65 -26.04 6.60
C PRO A 115 2.08 -25.17 5.47
N ASP A 116 0.86 -24.66 5.65
CA ASP A 116 0.16 -23.80 4.70
C ASP A 116 0.37 -22.29 4.98
N GLU A 117 1.14 -21.93 6.01
CA GLU A 117 1.44 -20.53 6.30
C GLU A 117 2.28 -19.93 5.17
N LYS A 118 1.74 -18.89 4.54
CA LYS A 118 2.16 -18.43 3.21
C LYS A 118 3.62 -17.99 3.18
N ASP A 119 4.04 -17.29 4.24
CA ASP A 119 5.37 -16.69 4.34
C ASP A 119 6.30 -17.49 5.28
N ARG A 120 5.92 -18.73 5.67
CA ARG A 120 6.68 -19.65 6.55
C ARG A 120 8.17 -19.73 6.24
N GLN A 121 8.53 -19.84 4.96
CA GLN A 121 9.93 -20.00 4.55
C GLN A 121 10.85 -18.87 5.05
N LEU A 122 10.30 -17.66 5.25
CA LEU A 122 11.05 -16.55 5.85
C LEU A 122 11.53 -16.87 7.27
N LEU A 123 10.68 -17.50 8.08
CA LEU A 123 11.01 -17.87 9.46
C LEU A 123 11.96 -19.07 9.53
N VAL A 124 11.84 -20.00 8.58
CA VAL A 124 12.73 -21.17 8.47
C VAL A 124 14.17 -20.77 8.16
N GLU A 125 14.37 -19.74 7.36
CA GLU A 125 15.68 -19.19 7.00
C GLU A 125 15.88 -17.79 7.62
N PHE A 126 15.33 -17.53 8.81
CA PHE A 126 15.37 -16.19 9.40
C PHE A 126 16.77 -15.75 9.83
N ASP A 127 17.69 -16.70 9.95
CA ASP A 127 19.11 -16.48 10.22
C ASP A 127 19.76 -15.55 9.19
N VAL A 128 19.35 -15.62 7.92
CA VAL A 128 19.87 -14.71 6.86
C VAL A 128 19.43 -13.26 7.08
N VAL A 129 18.23 -13.05 7.64
CA VAL A 129 17.71 -11.71 7.99
C VAL A 129 18.47 -11.17 9.19
N ILE A 130 18.75 -12.02 10.17
CA ILE A 130 19.54 -11.68 11.36
C ILE A 130 20.97 -11.29 10.96
N GLU A 131 21.60 -12.02 10.03
CA GLU A 131 22.94 -11.71 9.54
C GLU A 131 23.00 -10.28 8.97
N GLU A 132 22.10 -9.94 8.05
CA GLU A 132 22.04 -8.61 7.44
C GLU A 132 21.64 -7.53 8.45
N PHE A 133 20.69 -7.81 9.36
CA PHE A 133 20.33 -6.91 10.46
C PHE A 133 21.52 -6.54 11.33
N LEU A 134 22.32 -7.53 11.72
CA LEU A 134 23.51 -7.30 12.54
C LEU A 134 24.61 -6.54 11.79
N GLY A 135 24.60 -6.57 10.46
CA GLY A 135 25.48 -5.79 9.58
C GLY A 135 25.09 -4.31 9.43
N LEU A 136 23.84 -3.93 9.73
CA LEU A 136 23.39 -2.53 9.65
C LEU A 136 24.11 -1.63 10.67
N ARG A 137 24.12 -0.32 10.44
CA ARG A 137 24.57 0.66 11.46
C ARG A 137 23.77 0.49 12.74
N LYS A 138 24.43 0.65 13.90
CA LYS A 138 23.78 0.47 15.22
C LYS A 138 22.55 1.34 15.43
N LYS A 139 22.54 2.56 14.89
CA LYS A 139 21.35 3.44 14.97
C LYS A 139 20.13 2.84 14.24
N PHE A 140 20.32 2.19 13.09
CA PHE A 140 19.24 1.49 12.40
C PHE A 140 18.79 0.24 13.15
N GLN A 141 19.74 -0.54 13.69
CA GLN A 141 19.41 -1.72 14.50
C GLN A 141 18.52 -1.33 15.68
N ASN A 142 18.85 -0.25 16.38
CA ASN A 142 18.08 0.24 17.53
C ASN A 142 16.65 0.63 17.15
N VAL A 143 16.46 1.31 16.01
CA VAL A 143 15.11 1.68 15.52
C VAL A 143 14.29 0.42 15.21
N ILE A 144 14.87 -0.52 14.46
CA ILE A 144 14.18 -1.77 14.08
C ILE A 144 13.80 -2.58 15.33
N ALA A 145 14.72 -2.71 16.29
CA ALA A 145 14.48 -3.44 17.53
C ALA A 145 13.42 -2.77 18.41
N ASP A 146 13.45 -1.43 18.56
CA ASP A 146 12.44 -0.68 19.31
C ASP A 146 11.03 -0.83 18.73
N ILE A 147 10.90 -0.78 17.40
CA ILE A 147 9.61 -0.99 16.75
C ILE A 147 9.16 -2.45 16.85
N ALA A 148 10.07 -3.42 16.66
CA ALA A 148 9.75 -4.84 16.83
C ALA A 148 9.29 -5.16 18.26
N ASP A 149 9.86 -4.51 19.28
CA ASP A 149 9.44 -4.67 20.68
C ASP A 149 8.01 -4.13 20.89
N LYS A 150 7.75 -2.89 20.47
CA LYS A 150 6.43 -2.27 20.62
C LYS A 150 5.35 -3.01 19.84
N MET A 151 5.64 -3.40 18.59
CA MET A 151 4.71 -4.13 17.72
C MET A 151 4.47 -5.55 18.26
N GLY A 152 5.52 -6.25 18.70
CA GLY A 152 5.41 -7.59 19.29
C GLY A 152 4.60 -7.62 20.57
N ASN A 153 4.74 -6.62 21.44
CA ASN A 153 3.90 -6.48 22.64
C ASN A 153 2.43 -6.22 22.29
N GLY A 154 2.14 -5.30 21.38
CA GLY A 154 0.77 -5.01 20.94
C GLY A 154 0.11 -6.23 20.29
N MET A 155 0.81 -6.91 19.38
CA MET A 155 0.35 -8.14 18.74
C MET A 155 0.08 -9.26 19.76
N ALA A 156 0.95 -9.42 20.77
CA ALA A 156 0.72 -10.40 21.83
C ALA A 156 -0.57 -10.10 22.62
N ASP A 157 -0.84 -8.83 22.92
CA ASP A 157 -2.06 -8.42 23.62
C ASP A 157 -3.31 -8.74 22.79
N TYR A 158 -3.31 -8.45 21.48
CA TYR A 158 -4.43 -8.74 20.58
C TYR A 158 -4.60 -10.23 20.28
N ALA A 159 -3.51 -10.98 20.11
CA ALA A 159 -3.57 -12.43 19.91
C ALA A 159 -4.18 -13.12 21.15
N LYS A 160 -3.83 -12.63 22.35
CA LYS A 160 -4.41 -13.09 23.61
C LYS A 160 -5.87 -12.72 23.73
N ASP A 161 -6.27 -11.50 23.40
CA ASP A 161 -7.68 -11.10 23.40
C ASP A 161 -8.51 -11.92 22.41
N ALA A 162 -8.02 -12.10 21.17
CA ALA A 162 -8.70 -12.84 20.11
C ALA A 162 -8.96 -14.32 20.49
N ALA A 163 -8.12 -14.92 21.33
CA ALA A 163 -8.34 -16.26 21.86
C ALA A 163 -9.63 -16.37 22.72
N TYR A 164 -10.10 -15.25 23.28
CA TYR A 164 -11.27 -15.18 24.15
C TYR A 164 -12.40 -14.27 23.63
N ASN A 165 -12.11 -13.41 22.65
CA ASN A 165 -13.03 -12.43 22.09
C ASN A 165 -13.48 -12.81 20.67
N LYS A 166 -14.66 -13.44 20.59
CA LYS A 166 -15.29 -13.85 19.33
C LYS A 166 -15.52 -12.70 18.33
N TYR A 167 -15.62 -11.47 18.80
CA TYR A 167 -15.96 -10.32 17.96
C TYR A 167 -14.74 -9.57 17.42
N GLY A 168 -13.54 -9.86 17.92
CA GLY A 168 -12.32 -9.14 17.57
C GLY A 168 -12.39 -7.68 18.03
N VAL A 169 -12.16 -6.74 17.12
CA VAL A 169 -12.10 -5.31 17.44
C VAL A 169 -13.47 -4.77 17.90
N MET A 170 -13.53 -4.21 19.12
CA MET A 170 -14.80 -3.81 19.74
C MET A 170 -15.19 -2.37 19.41
N THR A 171 -14.34 -1.39 19.68
CA THR A 171 -14.63 0.04 19.52
C THR A 171 -13.77 0.69 18.43
N ASN A 172 -14.15 1.91 18.02
CA ASN A 172 -13.30 2.73 17.14
C ASN A 172 -11.91 3.00 17.74
N LYS A 173 -11.81 3.12 19.07
CA LYS A 173 -10.53 3.32 19.75
C LYS A 173 -9.66 2.07 19.69
N ASP A 174 -10.26 0.90 19.87
CA ASP A 174 -9.55 -0.38 19.74
C ASP A 174 -9.08 -0.59 18.30
N PHE A 175 -9.83 -0.08 17.32
CA PHE A 175 -9.43 -0.12 15.92
C PHE A 175 -8.22 0.76 15.64
N ASP A 176 -8.25 2.01 16.12
CA ASP A 176 -7.12 2.93 16.00
C ASP A 176 -5.88 2.38 16.71
N LEU A 177 -6.06 1.78 17.89
CA LEU A 177 -4.98 1.17 18.66
C LEU A 177 -4.41 -0.07 17.97
N TYR A 178 -5.26 -0.93 17.40
CA TYR A 178 -4.82 -2.07 16.61
C TYR A 178 -4.00 -1.59 15.41
N CYS A 179 -4.54 -0.65 14.63
CA CYS A 179 -3.84 -0.07 13.49
C CYS A 179 -2.55 0.66 13.90
N HIS A 180 -2.50 1.26 15.10
CA HIS A 180 -1.28 1.85 15.64
C HIS A 180 -0.18 0.78 15.79
N TYR A 181 -0.48 -0.35 16.44
CA TYR A 181 0.52 -1.38 16.65
C TYR A 181 1.02 -2.00 15.33
N VAL A 182 0.11 -2.36 14.42
CA VAL A 182 0.48 -3.15 13.24
C VAL A 182 0.93 -2.31 12.02
N ALA A 183 0.66 -0.98 12.02
CA ALA A 183 1.01 -0.12 10.89
C ALA A 183 1.47 1.28 11.30
N GLY A 184 0.89 1.87 12.34
CA GLY A 184 1.31 3.18 12.85
C GLY A 184 2.76 3.21 13.32
N LEU A 185 3.16 2.18 14.08
CA LEU A 185 4.55 1.96 14.51
C LEU A 185 5.50 1.76 13.32
N VAL A 186 5.03 1.13 12.24
CA VAL A 186 5.80 1.00 10.99
C VAL A 186 6.10 2.38 10.40
N GLY A 187 5.10 3.26 10.35
CA GLY A 187 5.28 4.65 9.95
C GLY A 187 6.30 5.40 10.82
N ILE A 188 6.18 5.27 12.14
CA ILE A 188 7.12 5.90 13.11
C ILE A 188 8.55 5.37 12.94
N GLY A 189 8.69 4.06 12.74
CA GLY A 189 9.96 3.40 12.46
C GLY A 189 10.61 3.91 11.18
N LEU A 190 9.85 3.98 10.09
CA LEU A 190 10.31 4.51 8.81
C LEU A 190 10.77 5.96 8.93
N SER A 191 10.00 6.84 9.56
CA SER A 191 10.40 8.23 9.81
C SER A 191 11.72 8.32 10.59
N SER A 192 11.88 7.46 11.59
CA SER A 192 13.12 7.36 12.38
C SER A 192 14.30 6.87 11.55
N LEU A 193 14.11 5.88 10.67
CA LEU A 193 15.13 5.41 9.74
C LEU A 193 15.53 6.50 8.74
N PHE A 194 14.56 7.25 8.20
CA PHE A 194 14.81 8.35 7.26
C PHE A 194 15.61 9.49 7.88
N SER A 195 15.28 9.92 9.10
CA SER A 195 16.10 10.91 9.81
C SER A 195 17.46 10.34 10.20
N THR A 196 17.53 9.06 10.59
CA THR A 196 18.79 8.41 10.98
C THR A 196 19.77 8.26 9.81
N SER A 197 19.26 8.10 8.58
CA SER A 197 20.10 8.05 7.39
C SER A 197 20.75 9.40 7.05
N GLY A 198 20.20 10.50 7.57
CA GLY A 198 20.61 11.86 7.23
C GLY A 198 20.05 12.36 5.90
N LEU A 199 19.19 11.57 5.24
CA LEU A 199 18.49 11.99 4.02
C LEU A 199 17.29 12.90 4.32
N GLU A 200 16.72 12.78 5.52
CA GLU A 200 15.66 13.64 6.02
C GLU A 200 16.09 14.37 7.29
N LYS A 201 15.40 15.48 7.57
CA LYS A 201 15.64 16.29 8.77
C LYS A 201 15.36 15.50 10.06
N PRO A 202 16.12 15.73 11.15
CA PRO A 202 15.89 15.07 12.44
C PRO A 202 14.49 15.29 13.03
N GLU A 203 13.83 16.39 12.67
CA GLU A 203 12.47 16.71 13.10
C GLU A 203 11.45 15.69 12.59
N LEU A 204 11.67 15.07 11.42
CA LEU A 204 10.74 14.09 10.85
C LEU A 204 10.54 12.88 11.78
N ALA A 205 11.60 12.42 12.46
CA ALA A 205 11.51 11.35 13.46
C ALA A 205 10.65 11.72 14.70
N LYS A 206 10.44 13.02 14.95
CA LYS A 206 9.61 13.51 16.06
C LYS A 206 8.14 13.65 15.69
N GLU A 207 7.80 13.61 14.39
CA GLU A 207 6.43 13.73 13.86
C GLU A 207 5.61 12.44 14.05
N THR A 208 5.69 11.83 15.23
CA THR A 208 5.14 10.50 15.53
C THR A 208 3.65 10.39 15.29
N GLU A 209 2.88 11.47 15.51
CA GLU A 209 1.44 11.52 15.23
C GLU A 209 1.16 11.42 13.73
N LEU A 210 1.83 12.25 12.91
CA LEU A 210 1.67 12.21 11.45
C LEU A 210 2.16 10.88 10.88
N SER A 211 3.30 10.36 11.36
CA SER A 211 3.82 9.05 10.99
C SER A 211 2.86 7.92 11.32
N ASN A 212 2.21 7.99 12.49
CA ASN A 212 1.17 7.04 12.88
C ASN A 212 -0.03 7.11 11.92
N LEU A 213 -0.51 8.30 11.61
CA LEU A 213 -1.66 8.50 10.72
C LEU A 213 -1.40 8.01 9.29
N MET A 214 -0.17 8.14 8.78
CA MET A 214 0.25 7.52 7.51
C MET A 214 0.05 6.01 7.53
N GLY A 215 0.40 5.33 8.64
CA GLY A 215 0.20 3.90 8.82
C GLY A 215 -1.28 3.52 8.95
N LEU A 216 -2.03 4.27 9.77
CA LEU A 216 -3.47 4.05 9.98
C LEU A 216 -4.26 4.17 8.67
N PHE A 217 -3.96 5.15 7.82
CA PHE A 217 -4.67 5.30 6.54
C PHE A 217 -4.51 4.08 5.63
N LEU A 218 -3.28 3.54 5.54
CA LEU A 218 -3.00 2.33 4.77
C LEU A 218 -3.69 1.11 5.36
N GLN A 219 -3.54 0.90 6.67
CA GLN A 219 -4.04 -0.30 7.33
C GLN A 219 -5.57 -0.35 7.33
N LYS A 220 -6.23 0.76 7.63
CA LYS A 220 -7.69 0.84 7.54
C LYS A 220 -8.16 0.59 6.11
N THR A 221 -7.47 1.13 5.11
CA THR A 221 -7.82 0.88 3.70
C THR A 221 -7.70 -0.61 3.34
N ASN A 222 -6.65 -1.30 3.81
CA ASN A 222 -6.49 -2.75 3.62
C ASN A 222 -7.63 -3.52 4.30
N ILE A 223 -7.89 -3.27 5.59
CA ILE A 223 -8.95 -3.95 6.35
C ILE A 223 -10.34 -3.77 5.71
N ILE A 224 -10.62 -2.61 5.12
CA ILE A 224 -11.89 -2.38 4.41
C ILE A 224 -11.96 -3.20 3.12
N ARG A 225 -10.87 -3.24 2.36
CA ARG A 225 -10.77 -3.95 1.08
C ARG A 225 -10.84 -5.47 1.26
N ASP A 226 -10.20 -5.97 2.31
CA ASP A 226 -9.88 -7.39 2.51
C ASP A 226 -10.94 -8.11 3.37
N TYR A 227 -12.08 -7.45 3.64
CA TYR A 227 -13.23 -7.95 4.40
C TYR A 227 -13.55 -9.43 4.13
N LEU A 228 -13.62 -9.82 2.86
CA LEU A 228 -13.99 -11.19 2.48
C LEU A 228 -12.88 -12.20 2.82
N GLU A 229 -11.63 -11.84 2.53
CA GLU A 229 -10.47 -12.70 2.79
C GLU A 229 -10.34 -12.95 4.29
N ASP A 230 -10.45 -11.89 5.11
CA ASP A 230 -10.41 -11.99 6.58
C ASP A 230 -11.54 -12.85 7.13
N LEU A 231 -12.77 -12.62 6.66
CA LEU A 231 -13.94 -13.35 7.16
C LEU A 231 -13.86 -14.86 6.87
N LEU A 232 -13.30 -15.25 5.72
CA LEU A 232 -13.16 -16.67 5.33
C LEU A 232 -12.20 -17.46 6.22
N VAL A 233 -11.24 -16.78 6.86
CA VAL A 233 -10.31 -17.37 7.83
C VAL A 233 -10.66 -17.00 9.28
N ASN A 234 -11.92 -16.62 9.53
CA ASN A 234 -12.46 -16.25 10.85
C ASN A 234 -11.76 -15.06 11.54
N ARG A 235 -11.14 -14.15 10.79
CA ARG A 235 -10.60 -12.88 11.31
C ARG A 235 -11.65 -11.78 11.21
N ARG A 236 -11.73 -10.93 12.25
CA ARG A 236 -12.74 -9.86 12.38
C ARG A 236 -12.11 -8.56 12.84
N PHE A 237 -11.72 -7.72 11.88
CA PHE A 237 -11.08 -6.43 12.15
C PHE A 237 -12.02 -5.22 12.07
N TRP A 238 -13.22 -5.39 11.51
CA TRP A 238 -14.21 -4.32 11.46
C TRP A 238 -14.77 -4.07 12.88
N PRO A 239 -14.77 -2.82 13.38
CA PRO A 239 -15.14 -2.56 14.77
C PRO A 239 -16.60 -2.89 15.04
N LYS A 240 -16.88 -3.66 16.10
CA LYS A 240 -18.23 -4.01 16.52
C LYS A 240 -19.14 -2.81 16.66
N GLU A 241 -18.64 -1.74 17.28
CA GLU A 241 -19.34 -0.46 17.45
C GLU A 241 -19.79 0.18 16.12
N ILE A 242 -19.16 -0.14 14.99
CA ILE A 242 -19.60 0.29 13.66
C ILE A 242 -20.65 -0.69 13.11
N TRP A 243 -20.30 -1.96 12.92
CA TRP A 243 -21.13 -2.86 12.11
C TRP A 243 -22.41 -3.30 12.82
N THR A 244 -22.47 -3.32 14.15
CA THR A 244 -23.70 -3.68 14.89
C THR A 244 -24.83 -2.68 14.73
N LYS A 245 -24.55 -1.48 14.21
CA LYS A 245 -25.59 -0.50 13.84
C LYS A 245 -26.42 -0.96 12.64
N TYR A 246 -25.95 -1.96 11.89
CA TYR A 246 -26.52 -2.39 10.63
C TYR A 246 -27.00 -3.85 10.67
N VAL A 247 -26.22 -4.75 11.26
CA VAL A 247 -26.43 -6.21 11.28
C VAL A 247 -26.11 -6.83 12.64
N GLU A 248 -26.61 -8.04 12.88
CA GLU A 248 -26.38 -8.78 14.13
C GLU A 248 -25.05 -9.55 14.14
N ASP A 249 -24.64 -10.09 12.99
CA ASP A 249 -23.31 -10.66 12.77
C ASP A 249 -22.64 -10.00 11.57
N LEU A 250 -21.33 -9.76 11.66
CA LEU A 250 -20.53 -9.18 10.57
C LEU A 250 -20.74 -9.93 9.24
N ALA A 251 -20.82 -11.27 9.28
CA ALA A 251 -20.99 -12.10 8.09
C ALA A 251 -22.34 -11.88 7.36
N ASP A 252 -23.33 -11.28 8.03
CA ASP A 252 -24.67 -11.05 7.46
C ASP A 252 -24.66 -10.09 6.28
N PHE A 253 -23.64 -9.23 6.16
CA PHE A 253 -23.50 -8.33 5.00
C PHE A 253 -23.38 -9.07 3.66
N ARG A 254 -23.11 -10.37 3.66
CA ARG A 254 -23.06 -11.21 2.46
C ARG A 254 -24.41 -11.82 2.09
N LYS A 255 -25.40 -11.75 2.97
CA LYS A 255 -26.70 -12.37 2.75
C LYS A 255 -27.57 -11.50 1.83
N PRO A 256 -28.40 -12.10 0.95
CA PRO A 256 -29.38 -11.35 0.18
C PRO A 256 -30.30 -10.51 1.08
N GLY A 257 -30.64 -9.29 0.66
CA GLY A 257 -31.50 -8.37 1.41
C GLY A 257 -30.76 -7.43 2.38
N TYR A 258 -29.45 -7.60 2.56
CA TYR A 258 -28.60 -6.73 3.40
C TYR A 258 -27.80 -5.70 2.59
N GLU A 259 -27.99 -5.61 1.27
CA GLU A 259 -27.15 -4.83 0.35
C GLU A 259 -27.04 -3.36 0.79
N LYS A 260 -28.17 -2.74 1.11
CA LYS A 260 -28.20 -1.34 1.57
C LYS A 260 -27.44 -1.16 2.88
N LYS A 261 -27.71 -2.02 3.86
CA LYS A 261 -27.04 -1.99 5.18
C LYS A 261 -25.54 -2.20 5.06
N ALA A 262 -25.12 -3.11 4.19
CA ALA A 262 -23.72 -3.39 3.90
C ALA A 262 -23.03 -2.18 3.26
N VAL A 263 -23.66 -1.55 2.26
CA VAL A 263 -23.14 -0.34 1.63
C VAL A 263 -23.06 0.83 2.60
N ASP A 264 -24.06 1.02 3.46
CA ASP A 264 -24.07 2.10 4.46
C ASP A 264 -23.02 1.87 5.56
N CYS A 265 -22.77 0.62 5.97
CA CYS A 265 -21.67 0.27 6.86
C CYS A 265 -20.30 0.52 6.20
N LEU A 266 -20.15 0.15 4.92
CA LEU A 266 -18.94 0.39 4.13
C LEU A 266 -18.63 1.89 4.06
N SER A 267 -19.64 2.74 3.86
CA SER A 267 -19.48 4.20 3.90
C SER A 267 -18.96 4.69 5.25
N THR A 268 -19.42 4.13 6.37
CA THR A 268 -18.91 4.49 7.71
C THR A 268 -17.44 4.09 7.87
N MET A 269 -17.07 2.90 7.41
CA MET A 269 -15.68 2.45 7.46
C MET A 269 -14.77 3.31 6.57
N ILE A 270 -15.20 3.63 5.35
CA ILE A 270 -14.45 4.49 4.43
C ILE A 270 -14.30 5.90 5.00
N LEU A 271 -15.35 6.46 5.61
CA LEU A 271 -15.27 7.76 6.30
C LEU A 271 -14.21 7.72 7.42
N ASN A 272 -14.16 6.64 8.20
CA ASN A 272 -13.21 6.47 9.29
C ASN A 272 -11.75 6.43 8.81
N ALA A 273 -11.48 5.89 7.61
CA ALA A 273 -10.16 5.94 6.98
C ALA A 273 -9.89 7.31 6.31
N LEU A 274 -10.84 7.81 5.52
CA LEU A 274 -10.70 9.03 4.71
C LEU A 274 -10.35 10.28 5.52
N GLN A 275 -10.73 10.30 6.80
CA GLN A 275 -10.41 11.40 7.72
C GLN A 275 -8.90 11.63 7.90
N HIS A 276 -8.05 10.63 7.66
CA HIS A 276 -6.59 10.71 7.81
C HIS A 276 -5.87 11.27 6.58
N ALA A 277 -6.59 11.46 5.46
CA ALA A 277 -5.99 11.83 4.18
C ALA A 277 -5.28 13.20 4.21
N PRO A 278 -5.82 14.28 4.82
CA PRO A 278 -5.12 15.56 4.93
C PRO A 278 -3.80 15.48 5.72
N GLU A 279 -3.76 14.67 6.77
CA GLU A 279 -2.58 14.48 7.61
C GLU A 279 -1.50 13.67 6.85
N CYS A 280 -1.91 12.72 6.03
CA CYS A 280 -0.99 12.02 5.11
C CYS A 280 -0.35 13.00 4.11
N LEU A 281 -1.14 13.92 3.53
CA LEU A 281 -0.61 14.97 2.67
C LEU A 281 0.35 15.90 3.44
N THR A 282 0.02 16.25 4.68
CA THR A 282 0.87 17.06 5.56
C THR A 282 2.22 16.39 5.82
N TYR A 283 2.22 15.09 6.12
CA TYR A 283 3.44 14.31 6.30
C TYR A 283 4.29 14.31 5.02
N MET A 284 3.70 13.96 3.88
CA MET A 284 4.42 13.89 2.60
C MET A 284 4.97 15.25 2.15
N ASN A 285 4.31 16.36 2.50
CA ASN A 285 4.79 17.71 2.22
C ASN A 285 6.04 18.10 3.03
N LYS A 286 6.37 17.35 4.10
CA LYS A 286 7.60 17.56 4.89
C LYS A 286 8.81 16.80 4.36
N ILE A 287 8.61 15.80 3.49
CA ILE A 287 9.68 14.94 2.95
C ILE A 287 10.48 15.70 1.89
N GLN A 288 11.81 15.61 1.96
CA GLN A 288 12.72 16.37 1.07
C GLN A 288 13.41 15.48 0.04
N ASN A 289 13.83 14.28 0.43
CA ASN A 289 14.48 13.32 -0.44
C ASN A 289 13.47 12.71 -1.42
N LYS A 290 13.83 12.67 -2.70
CA LYS A 290 12.94 12.24 -3.77
C LYS A 290 12.61 10.74 -3.71
N SER A 291 13.57 9.88 -3.38
CA SER A 291 13.34 8.43 -3.28
C SER A 291 12.42 8.11 -2.10
N ILE A 292 12.64 8.75 -0.95
CA ILE A 292 11.81 8.64 0.25
C ILE A 292 10.40 9.21 -0.01
N PHE A 293 10.29 10.32 -0.74
CA PHE A 293 9.00 10.89 -1.12
C PHE A 293 8.19 9.90 -1.95
N SER A 294 8.76 9.38 -3.04
CA SER A 294 8.08 8.39 -3.88
C SER A 294 7.73 7.13 -3.10
N PHE A 295 8.63 6.64 -2.25
CA PHE A 295 8.40 5.51 -1.36
C PHE A 295 7.19 5.72 -0.44
N CYS A 296 7.07 6.91 0.17
CA CYS A 296 5.94 7.24 1.04
C CYS A 296 4.66 7.51 0.24
N ALA A 297 4.75 8.16 -0.91
CA ALA A 297 3.61 8.61 -1.70
C ALA A 297 2.87 7.48 -2.41
N ILE A 298 3.60 6.52 -2.98
CA ILE A 298 3.01 5.44 -3.78
C ILE A 298 1.94 4.67 -2.99
N PRO A 299 2.18 4.15 -1.77
CA PRO A 299 1.15 3.48 -0.99
C PRO A 299 -0.07 4.37 -0.68
N GLN A 300 0.16 5.66 -0.42
CA GLN A 300 -0.87 6.61 -0.01
C GLN A 300 -1.83 6.95 -1.17
N VAL A 301 -1.29 7.20 -2.37
CA VAL A 301 -2.13 7.42 -3.56
C VAL A 301 -2.92 6.16 -3.94
N MET A 302 -2.34 4.98 -3.71
CA MET A 302 -3.00 3.70 -3.96
C MET A 302 -4.13 3.46 -2.96
N ALA A 303 -3.95 3.90 -1.71
CA ALA A 303 -4.98 3.83 -0.68
C ALA A 303 -6.18 4.74 -1.00
N ILE A 304 -5.98 6.02 -1.33
CA ILE A 304 -7.11 6.90 -1.70
C ILE A 304 -7.83 6.42 -2.97
N ALA A 305 -7.09 5.92 -3.96
CA ALA A 305 -7.66 5.30 -5.16
C ALA A 305 -8.50 4.05 -4.82
N THR A 306 -7.99 3.23 -3.89
CA THR A 306 -8.72 2.06 -3.39
C THR A 306 -9.99 2.50 -2.67
N LEU A 307 -9.94 3.45 -1.74
CA LEU A 307 -11.13 3.93 -1.03
C LEU A 307 -12.19 4.45 -2.00
N ALA A 308 -11.79 5.19 -3.03
CA ALA A 308 -12.71 5.65 -4.08
C ALA A 308 -13.32 4.51 -4.90
N LEU A 309 -12.58 3.41 -5.13
CA LEU A 309 -13.07 2.21 -5.80
C LEU A 309 -14.04 1.41 -4.92
N LEU A 310 -13.78 1.33 -3.61
CA LEU A 310 -14.60 0.62 -2.64
C LEU A 310 -15.88 1.41 -2.29
N PHE A 311 -15.85 2.74 -2.36
CA PHE A 311 -16.98 3.58 -1.96
C PHE A 311 -18.26 3.24 -2.75
N LYS A 312 -19.32 2.92 -2.01
CA LYS A 312 -20.63 2.43 -2.50
C LYS A 312 -20.57 1.13 -3.32
N ASN A 313 -19.50 0.34 -3.21
CA ASN A 313 -19.31 -0.88 -3.99
C ASN A 313 -19.65 -2.13 -3.17
N TYR A 314 -20.82 -2.73 -3.43
CA TYR A 314 -21.25 -3.94 -2.72
C TYR A 314 -20.39 -5.19 -3.04
N ASN A 315 -19.61 -5.16 -4.12
CA ASN A 315 -18.77 -6.31 -4.50
C ASN A 315 -17.63 -6.58 -3.50
N VAL A 316 -17.32 -5.66 -2.58
CA VAL A 316 -16.36 -5.86 -1.48
C VAL A 316 -16.72 -7.06 -0.61
N TYR A 317 -18.03 -7.34 -0.47
CA TYR A 317 -18.53 -8.45 0.34
C TYR A 317 -18.49 -9.81 -0.38
N HIS A 318 -18.25 -9.82 -1.70
CA HIS A 318 -18.40 -11.00 -2.56
C HIS A 318 -17.18 -11.31 -3.42
N SER A 319 -16.24 -10.38 -3.54
CA SER A 319 -15.08 -10.51 -4.40
C SER A 319 -13.93 -9.62 -3.94
N VAL A 320 -12.72 -9.96 -4.38
CA VAL A 320 -11.54 -9.15 -4.13
C VAL A 320 -11.54 -7.95 -5.08
N VAL A 321 -11.81 -6.76 -4.53
CA VAL A 321 -11.86 -5.50 -5.29
C VAL A 321 -10.47 -4.86 -5.33
N LYS A 322 -9.87 -4.81 -6.53
CA LYS A 322 -8.53 -4.26 -6.75
C LYS A 322 -8.51 -3.23 -7.88
N ILE A 323 -7.68 -2.21 -7.71
CA ILE A 323 -7.35 -1.27 -8.77
C ILE A 323 -6.67 -2.01 -9.93
N ARG A 324 -6.95 -1.57 -11.17
CA ARG A 324 -6.34 -2.16 -12.36
C ARG A 324 -4.84 -1.88 -12.37
N LYS A 325 -4.06 -2.79 -12.98
CA LYS A 325 -2.60 -2.64 -13.08
C LYS A 325 -2.19 -1.41 -13.89
N GLY A 326 -2.95 -1.06 -14.93
CA GLY A 326 -2.69 0.16 -15.72
C GLY A 326 -2.83 1.43 -14.88
N GLU A 327 -3.92 1.55 -14.13
CA GLU A 327 -4.11 2.66 -13.18
C GLU A 327 -3.02 2.68 -12.09
N THR A 328 -2.67 1.52 -11.53
CA THR A 328 -1.54 1.40 -10.57
C THR A 328 -0.26 2.01 -11.12
N VAL A 329 0.10 1.66 -12.35
CA VAL A 329 1.33 2.14 -12.99
C VAL A 329 1.28 3.65 -13.23
N LYS A 330 0.12 4.17 -13.65
CA LYS A 330 -0.10 5.61 -13.81
C LYS A 330 0.07 6.37 -12.49
N LEU A 331 -0.45 5.83 -11.40
CA LEU A 331 -0.29 6.42 -10.06
C LEU A 331 1.18 6.43 -9.63
N ILE A 332 1.89 5.32 -9.83
CA ILE A 332 3.33 5.22 -9.53
C ILE A 332 4.12 6.28 -10.29
N LEU A 333 3.92 6.40 -11.61
CA LEU A 333 4.65 7.35 -12.46
C LEU A 333 4.41 8.82 -12.07
N LYS A 334 3.25 9.12 -11.45
CA LYS A 334 2.91 10.47 -10.98
C LYS A 334 3.45 10.80 -9.59
N CYS A 335 3.89 9.82 -8.80
CA CYS A 335 4.40 10.03 -7.43
C CYS A 335 5.81 10.64 -7.41
N THR A 336 5.97 11.83 -7.98
CA THR A 336 7.27 12.49 -8.15
C THR A 336 7.44 13.75 -7.30
N ASN A 337 6.33 14.38 -6.89
CA ASN A 337 6.30 15.58 -6.06
C ASN A 337 4.92 15.75 -5.40
N ILE A 338 4.82 16.69 -4.44
CA ILE A 338 3.61 16.91 -3.65
C ILE A 338 2.42 17.44 -4.46
N TYR A 339 2.64 18.21 -5.52
CA TYR A 339 1.55 18.74 -6.36
C TYR A 339 0.84 17.61 -7.12
N GLU A 340 1.59 16.68 -7.72
CA GLU A 340 0.99 15.52 -8.39
C GLU A 340 0.21 14.64 -7.40
N VAL A 341 0.78 14.39 -6.21
CA VAL A 341 0.12 13.60 -5.16
C VAL A 341 -1.16 14.29 -4.68
N ALA A 342 -1.11 15.59 -4.39
CA ALA A 342 -2.26 16.39 -3.99
C ALA A 342 -3.36 16.36 -5.08
N ASN A 343 -2.98 16.48 -6.35
CA ASN A 343 -3.92 16.36 -7.47
C ASN A 343 -4.56 14.97 -7.58
N ILE A 344 -3.83 13.90 -7.29
CA ILE A 344 -4.41 12.55 -7.21
C ILE A 344 -5.43 12.46 -6.08
N PHE A 345 -5.11 12.99 -4.89
CA PHE A 345 -6.04 13.04 -3.76
C PHE A 345 -7.29 13.87 -4.07
N ARG A 346 -7.14 15.03 -4.73
CA ARG A 346 -8.27 15.85 -5.24
C ARG A 346 -9.11 15.09 -6.26
N TYR A 347 -8.48 14.36 -7.18
CA TYR A 347 -9.19 13.58 -8.18
C TYR A 347 -10.04 12.48 -7.52
N TYR A 348 -9.45 11.66 -6.65
CA TYR A 348 -10.17 10.55 -6.04
C TYR A 348 -11.19 11.00 -4.98
N SER A 349 -10.97 12.13 -4.31
CA SER A 349 -12.01 12.75 -3.46
C SER A 349 -13.21 13.24 -4.30
N LYS A 350 -12.99 13.81 -5.49
CA LYS A 350 -14.07 14.12 -6.43
C LYS A 350 -14.81 12.87 -6.91
N VAL A 351 -14.11 11.76 -7.17
CA VAL A 351 -14.75 10.47 -7.51
C VAL A 351 -15.66 9.97 -6.37
N ILE A 352 -15.22 10.10 -5.11
CA ILE A 352 -16.05 9.78 -3.93
C ILE A 352 -17.27 10.69 -3.87
N ILE A 353 -17.09 12.01 -4.00
CA ILE A 353 -18.19 13.00 -3.99
C ILE A 353 -19.23 12.68 -5.08
N GLN A 354 -18.81 12.34 -6.30
CA GLN A 354 -19.70 12.01 -7.41
C GLN A 354 -20.58 10.78 -7.14
N LYS A 355 -20.08 9.83 -6.33
CA LYS A 355 -20.83 8.64 -5.88
C LYS A 355 -21.62 8.89 -4.59
N ASN A 356 -21.38 10.01 -3.91
CA ASN A 356 -21.99 10.30 -2.62
C ASN A 356 -23.45 10.69 -2.82
N ASP A 357 -24.36 9.84 -2.33
CA ASP A 357 -25.80 10.02 -2.46
C ASP A 357 -26.36 10.62 -1.16
N SER A 358 -27.34 11.52 -1.26
CA SER A 358 -27.98 12.17 -0.11
C SER A 358 -28.71 11.19 0.82
N LYS A 359 -28.99 9.97 0.34
CA LYS A 359 -29.54 8.86 1.15
C LYS A 359 -28.51 8.14 2.00
N ASP A 360 -27.20 8.39 1.81
CA ASP A 360 -26.14 7.83 2.65
C ASP A 360 -26.22 8.45 4.06
N PRO A 361 -26.22 7.64 5.14
CA PRO A 361 -26.27 8.16 6.51
C PRO A 361 -25.07 9.06 6.88
N ASN A 362 -23.97 8.96 6.14
CA ASN A 362 -22.74 9.73 6.31
C ASN A 362 -22.54 10.80 5.22
N PHE A 363 -23.55 11.07 4.37
CA PHE A 363 -23.44 11.99 3.22
C PHE A 363 -22.68 13.28 3.57
N MET A 364 -23.14 14.02 4.59
CA MET A 364 -22.51 15.28 4.99
C MET A 364 -21.09 15.10 5.53
N LYS A 365 -20.83 14.05 6.32
CA LYS A 365 -19.51 13.81 6.91
C LYS A 365 -18.48 13.43 5.85
N ILE A 366 -18.88 12.65 4.85
CA ILE A 366 -18.04 12.28 3.70
C ILE A 366 -17.72 13.53 2.88
N SER A 367 -18.74 14.35 2.56
CA SER A 367 -18.53 15.61 1.84
C SER A 367 -17.57 16.54 2.58
N VAL A 368 -17.66 16.63 3.91
CA VAL A 368 -16.71 17.39 4.73
C VAL A 368 -15.31 16.79 4.70
N ALA A 369 -15.17 15.47 4.81
CA ALA A 369 -13.86 14.81 4.75
C ALA A 369 -13.16 15.04 3.40
N CYS A 370 -13.89 14.92 2.29
CA CYS A 370 -13.38 15.28 0.96
C CYS A 370 -13.05 16.77 0.85
N GLY A 371 -13.90 17.65 1.42
CA GLY A 371 -13.67 19.09 1.45
C GLY A 371 -12.41 19.49 2.21
N LYS A 372 -12.05 18.77 3.28
CA LYS A 372 -10.78 18.99 4.00
C LYS A 372 -9.55 18.69 3.15
N ILE A 373 -9.61 17.72 2.24
CA ILE A 373 -8.53 17.44 1.29
C ILE A 373 -8.35 18.63 0.33
N GLU A 374 -9.44 19.14 -0.24
CA GLU A 374 -9.41 20.33 -1.11
C GLU A 374 -8.88 21.55 -0.35
N GLN A 375 -9.38 21.78 0.87
CA GLN A 375 -8.94 22.87 1.73
C GLN A 375 -7.44 22.77 2.03
N TRP A 376 -6.93 21.58 2.36
CA TRP A 376 -5.51 21.36 2.57
C TRP A 376 -4.70 21.73 1.34
N CYS A 377 -5.14 21.29 0.15
CA CYS A 377 -4.46 21.56 -1.12
C CYS A 377 -4.38 23.07 -1.38
N GLN A 378 -5.49 23.79 -1.29
CA GLN A 378 -5.54 25.23 -1.55
C GLN A 378 -4.73 26.03 -0.51
N THR A 379 -4.68 25.57 0.73
CA THR A 379 -3.96 26.25 1.81
C THR A 379 -2.45 26.08 1.69
N ASN A 380 -1.99 24.86 1.38
CA ASN A 380 -0.57 24.52 1.39
C ASN A 380 0.09 24.64 0.01
N LEU A 381 -0.69 24.60 -1.07
CA LEU A 381 -0.25 24.65 -2.46
C LEU A 381 -1.13 25.65 -3.23
N PRO A 382 -1.02 26.97 -2.96
CA PRO A 382 -1.94 27.98 -3.49
C PRO A 382 -1.92 28.12 -5.02
N ASP A 383 -0.87 27.63 -5.68
CA ASP A 383 -0.69 27.62 -7.14
C ASP A 383 -1.04 26.27 -7.79
N ILE A 384 -1.66 25.34 -7.05
CA ILE A 384 -1.96 23.99 -7.54
C ILE A 384 -2.83 23.96 -8.80
N ASP A 385 -3.77 24.89 -8.96
CA ASP A 385 -4.64 24.93 -10.14
C ASP A 385 -3.87 25.38 -11.40
N SER A 386 -2.95 26.34 -11.26
CA SER A 386 -2.04 26.75 -12.32
C SER A 386 -1.07 25.63 -12.70
N TYR A 387 -0.51 24.95 -11.69
CA TYR A 387 0.33 23.76 -11.90
C TYR A 387 -0.42 22.68 -12.70
N SER A 388 -1.65 22.36 -12.29
CA SER A 388 -2.47 21.32 -12.91
C SER A 388 -2.76 21.59 -14.38
N SER A 389 -3.07 22.85 -14.71
CA SER A 389 -3.34 23.28 -16.08
C SER A 389 -2.11 23.08 -16.97
N SER A 390 -0.93 23.49 -16.49
CA SER A 390 0.33 23.31 -17.22
C SER A 390 0.70 21.83 -17.48
N GLN A 391 0.40 20.94 -16.53
CA GLN A 391 0.66 19.51 -16.69
C GLN A 391 -0.34 18.85 -17.63
N GLN A 392 -1.59 19.32 -17.67
CA GLN A 392 -2.57 18.83 -18.62
C GLN A 392 -2.19 19.19 -20.05
N ASP A 393 -1.79 20.44 -20.30
CA ASP A 393 -1.33 20.88 -21.62
C ASP A 393 -0.14 20.04 -22.12
N ASN A 394 0.84 19.77 -21.25
CA ASN A 394 1.98 18.92 -21.58
C ASN A 394 1.55 17.47 -21.92
N ASN A 395 0.61 16.90 -21.16
CA ASN A 395 0.12 15.54 -21.41
C ASN A 395 -0.65 15.45 -22.73
N ASP A 396 -1.49 16.44 -23.04
CA ASP A 396 -2.26 16.47 -24.29
C ASP A 396 -1.34 16.55 -25.51
N ILE A 397 -0.25 17.32 -25.43
CA ILE A 397 0.81 17.36 -26.45
C ILE A 397 1.46 15.98 -26.63
N VAL A 398 1.84 15.31 -25.54
CA VAL A 398 2.47 13.98 -25.59
C VAL A 398 1.52 12.94 -26.17
N ILE A 399 0.26 12.93 -25.75
CA ILE A 399 -0.77 12.01 -26.29
C ILE A 399 -0.97 12.25 -27.78
N PHE A 400 -1.05 13.52 -28.21
CA PHE A 400 -1.15 13.87 -29.61
C PHE A 400 0.04 13.37 -30.43
N LEU A 401 1.27 13.56 -29.94
CA LEU A 401 2.49 13.09 -30.61
C LEU A 401 2.53 11.56 -30.70
N ILE A 402 2.17 10.84 -29.63
CA ILE A 402 2.11 9.37 -29.65
C ILE A 402 1.04 8.88 -30.62
N GLY A 403 -0.14 9.49 -30.62
CA GLY A 403 -1.21 9.19 -31.58
C GLY A 403 -0.78 9.43 -33.03
N PHE A 404 -0.07 10.54 -33.29
CA PHE A 404 0.51 10.85 -34.59
C PHE A 404 1.53 9.80 -35.03
N ILE A 405 2.46 9.39 -34.14
CA ILE A 405 3.44 8.33 -34.44
C ILE A 405 2.75 6.99 -34.73
N LEU A 406 1.76 6.59 -33.92
CA LEU A 406 1.05 5.33 -34.11
C LEU A 406 0.24 5.31 -35.41
N SER A 407 -0.41 6.43 -35.76
CA SER A 407 -1.14 6.57 -37.02
C SER A 407 -0.20 6.59 -38.23
N ALA A 408 0.95 7.27 -38.15
CA ALA A 408 1.98 7.24 -39.18
C ALA A 408 2.56 5.83 -39.37
N PHE A 409 2.79 5.09 -38.28
CA PHE A 409 3.24 3.70 -38.33
C PHE A 409 2.18 2.77 -38.92
N ALA A 410 0.91 2.93 -38.56
CA ALA A 410 -0.19 2.18 -39.15
C ALA A 410 -0.34 2.48 -40.66
N ALA A 411 -0.22 3.75 -41.05
CA ALA A 411 -0.22 4.16 -42.46
C ALA A 411 0.97 3.56 -43.22
N TYR A 412 2.16 3.52 -42.60
CA TYR A 412 3.35 2.85 -43.15
C TYR A 412 3.13 1.35 -43.34
N LEU A 413 2.57 0.65 -42.35
CA LEU A 413 2.26 -0.78 -42.47
C LEU A 413 1.20 -1.06 -43.54
N LEU A 414 0.17 -0.22 -43.67
CA LEU A 414 -0.83 -0.31 -44.73
C LEU A 414 -0.22 -0.06 -46.11
N TYR A 415 0.66 0.95 -46.22
CA TYR A 415 1.42 1.23 -47.44
C TYR A 415 2.34 0.05 -47.80
N TYR A 416 3.09 -0.49 -46.84
CA TYR A 416 3.98 -1.63 -47.02
C TYR A 416 3.21 -2.89 -47.45
N LYS A 417 2.07 -3.17 -46.81
CA LYS A 417 1.17 -4.27 -47.19
C LYS A 417 0.64 -4.12 -48.61
N LYS A 418 0.26 -2.90 -49.02
CA LYS A 418 -0.20 -2.58 -50.37
C LYS A 418 0.92 -2.65 -51.41
N TYR A 419 2.14 -2.25 -51.05
CA TYR A 419 3.31 -2.31 -51.94
C TYR A 419 3.73 -3.76 -52.20
N TYR A 420 3.72 -4.61 -51.18
CA TYR A 420 4.06 -6.03 -51.34
C TYR A 420 2.95 -6.90 -51.94
N SER A 421 1.67 -6.49 -51.85
CA SER A 421 0.60 -7.16 -52.60
C SER A 421 0.70 -6.91 -54.11
N ILE A 422 1.33 -5.82 -54.54
CA ILE A 422 1.51 -5.48 -55.98
C ILE A 422 2.68 -6.26 -56.62
N PHE A 423 3.63 -6.78 -55.83
CA PHE A 423 4.79 -7.53 -56.34
C PHE A 423 4.58 -9.06 -56.41
N TRP A 424 3.41 -9.57 -56.00
CA TRP A 424 3.08 -11.02 -56.03
C TRP A 424 1.88 -11.39 -56.93
N GLU A 425 1.38 -10.46 -57.74
CA GLU A 425 0.55 -10.79 -58.90
C GLU A 425 1.42 -10.69 -60.16
N GLY A 426 2.19 -11.76 -60.42
CA GLY A 426 2.79 -11.99 -61.73
C GLY A 426 1.69 -12.24 -62.78
N PRO A 427 1.91 -11.86 -64.05
CA PRO A 427 0.88 -11.98 -65.09
C PRO A 427 0.46 -13.43 -65.31
N SER A 428 -0.85 -13.57 -65.52
CA SER A 428 -1.69 -14.76 -65.76
C SER A 428 -1.01 -16.00 -66.35
#